data_AF-A0A9P9PB63-F1
#
_entry.id   AF-A0A9P9PB63-F1
#
_cell.length_a   1.000
_cell.length_b   1.000
_cell.length_c   1.000
_cell.angle_alpha   90.00
_cell.angle_beta   90.00
_cell.angle_gamma   90.00
#
_symmetry.space_group_name_H-M   'P 1'
#
loop_
_entity.id
_entity.type
_entity.pdbx_description
1 polymer ?
#
loop_
_entity_poly.entity_id
_entity_poly.type
_entity_poly.pdbx_seq_one_letter_code
_entity_poly.pdbx_strand_id
1 'polypeptide(L)'
;MEEEQAAHHLLNVLEERGLDVDLDKILLGFEDASIKHDAATWVEEYLHEDTLLTKEELELYQTLRKKGLLHQYESEGEPPRPILDHEIASAIESLQSSTAAIEAQCKVLESQKDALMRLKALDKPNLDAEHARNERRRKEGQEKARLDVAVDDVAAALTEQLMESQKEVDSEKSTFKSYLGERLASDDQILSRLPGIVSKLAVEMESSEDEKAIEQWCNAIVSFRTGEIKARVDAVYLHSLTDRRANADSDTPEEELKERRTALQVEMEELHSEIASVAEMVVEHELRKPMKEMKDRKEREVTQARGAWLNYILLTLDYMSKRLETVSDSTKDVDDFQRALAQVGEAASKRLPDSHAARPTPPRRRTTSGPSLAFTPMVKLKPTKALDIPVSLQDALRHAGMSFAQDSIEALGDSLVQARRDGDKKLQDHYESASATAHDRIAERCCTADSDMRVIVDALFKHRSFQHVHLSSPRLEKQLQDMEKDLEAKNHELLEAENNELSVGDPRVRAFIAKYGR
;
A
#
# COMPACT_ATOMS: atom_id res chain seq x y z
N MET A 1 65.52 23.90 -15.44
CA MET A 1 66.66 23.15 -14.87
C MET A 1 66.89 21.89 -15.69
N GLU A 2 65.90 21.02 -15.84
CA GLU A 2 65.99 19.81 -16.70
C GLU A 2 66.20 20.16 -18.19
N GLU A 3 65.50 21.18 -18.68
CA GLU A 3 65.59 21.62 -20.09
C GLU A 3 66.97 22.18 -20.50
N GLU A 4 67.70 22.81 -19.57
CA GLU A 4 69.05 23.31 -19.81
C GLU A 4 70.07 22.16 -19.76
N GLN A 5 69.82 21.16 -18.92
CA GLN A 5 70.65 19.95 -18.83
C GLN A 5 70.53 19.08 -20.09
N ALA A 6 69.34 18.99 -20.70
CA ALA A 6 69.15 18.31 -21.98
C ALA A 6 69.91 18.98 -23.13
N ALA A 7 69.91 20.32 -23.19
CA ALA A 7 70.70 21.06 -24.17
C ALA A 7 72.21 20.86 -23.97
N HIS A 8 72.69 20.86 -22.72
CA HIS A 8 74.09 20.57 -22.40
C HIS A 8 74.48 19.12 -22.67
N HIS A 9 73.57 18.15 -22.45
CA HIS A 9 73.81 16.74 -22.75
C HIS A 9 73.96 16.50 -24.25
N LEU A 10 73.08 17.10 -25.07
CA LEU A 10 73.18 17.04 -26.53
C LEU A 10 74.47 17.68 -27.04
N LEU A 11 74.87 18.83 -26.50
CA LEU A 11 76.10 19.52 -26.89
C LEU A 11 77.35 18.70 -26.53
N ASN A 12 77.40 18.11 -25.34
CA ASN A 12 78.51 17.23 -24.95
C ASN A 12 78.64 16.02 -25.89
N VAL A 13 77.54 15.37 -26.24
CA VAL A 13 77.55 14.20 -27.13
C VAL A 13 77.98 14.56 -28.56
N LEU A 14 77.63 15.76 -29.05
CA LEU A 14 78.04 16.26 -30.37
C LEU A 14 79.52 16.66 -30.41
N GLU A 15 80.01 17.32 -29.36
CA GLU A 15 81.42 17.72 -29.22
C GLU A 15 82.33 16.50 -29.07
N GLU A 16 81.96 15.52 -28.25
CA GLU A 16 82.72 14.28 -28.04
C GLU A 16 82.89 13.45 -29.33
N ARG A 17 81.98 13.60 -30.30
CA ARG A 17 81.96 12.83 -31.56
C ARG A 17 82.56 13.59 -32.76
N GLY A 18 82.99 14.84 -32.55
CA GLY A 18 83.65 15.65 -33.58
C GLY A 18 82.79 15.93 -34.80
N LEU A 19 81.48 16.10 -34.61
CA LEU A 19 80.53 16.45 -35.68
C LEU A 19 80.52 17.98 -35.86
N ASP A 20 80.88 18.46 -37.04
CA ASP A 20 80.99 19.89 -37.36
C ASP A 20 79.60 20.48 -37.61
N VAL A 21 78.95 20.97 -36.55
CA VAL A 21 77.62 21.56 -36.58
C VAL A 21 77.64 22.92 -35.87
N ASP A 22 76.95 23.92 -36.45
CA ASP A 22 76.84 25.28 -35.89
C ASP A 22 76.16 25.27 -34.51
N LEU A 23 76.97 25.37 -33.45
CA LEU A 23 76.54 25.39 -32.05
C LEU A 23 75.49 26.48 -31.75
N ASP A 24 75.67 27.66 -32.35
CA ASP A 24 74.79 28.81 -32.16
C ASP A 24 73.36 28.56 -32.67
N LYS A 25 73.19 27.72 -33.71
CA LYS A 25 71.87 27.37 -34.26
C LYS A 25 71.11 26.38 -33.39
N ILE A 26 71.83 25.49 -32.69
CA ILE A 26 71.24 24.52 -31.77
C ILE A 26 70.76 25.24 -30.50
N LEU A 27 71.58 26.14 -29.97
CA LEU A 27 71.20 26.97 -28.82
C LEU A 27 70.01 27.88 -29.14
N LEU A 28 69.97 28.49 -30.32
CA LEU A 28 68.79 29.25 -30.80
C LEU A 28 67.52 28.39 -30.90
N GLY A 29 67.64 27.10 -31.23
CA GLY A 29 66.51 26.16 -31.27
C GLY A 29 65.95 25.78 -29.89
N PHE A 30 66.79 25.81 -28.85
CA PHE A 30 66.40 25.59 -27.46
C PHE A 30 65.93 26.87 -26.73
N GLU A 31 66.11 28.05 -27.33
CA GLU A 31 65.55 29.32 -26.85
C GLU A 31 64.09 29.54 -27.28
N ASP A 32 63.61 28.85 -28.33
CA ASP A 32 62.21 28.97 -28.80
C ASP A 32 61.26 28.20 -27.86
N ALA A 33 60.38 28.92 -27.16
CA ALA A 33 59.50 28.40 -26.12
C ALA A 33 58.52 27.31 -26.60
N SER A 34 58.30 27.19 -27.92
CA SER A 34 57.43 26.17 -28.51
C SER A 34 58.12 24.84 -28.80
N ILE A 35 59.44 24.85 -29.03
CA ILE A 35 60.23 23.68 -29.45
C ILE A 35 61.08 23.15 -28.28
N LYS A 36 61.30 23.98 -27.27
CA LYS A 36 62.15 23.69 -26.10
C LYS A 36 61.74 22.42 -25.35
N HIS A 37 60.44 22.21 -25.13
CA HIS A 37 59.95 21.06 -24.39
C HIS A 37 60.07 19.77 -25.21
N ASP A 38 59.60 19.81 -26.47
CA ASP A 38 59.67 18.67 -27.40
C ASP A 38 61.12 18.23 -27.68
N ALA A 39 62.04 19.18 -27.81
CA ALA A 39 63.46 18.90 -28.02
C ALA A 39 64.13 18.31 -26.78
N ALA A 40 63.76 18.74 -25.56
CA ALA A 40 64.25 18.16 -24.32
C ALA A 40 63.77 16.71 -24.15
N THR A 41 62.49 16.45 -24.41
CA THR A 41 61.93 15.08 -24.39
C THR A 41 62.55 14.20 -25.48
N TRP A 42 62.87 14.73 -26.66
CA TRP A 42 63.54 13.97 -27.71
C TRP A 42 64.99 13.61 -27.33
N VAL A 43 65.73 14.53 -26.72
CA VAL A 43 67.10 14.24 -26.26
C VAL A 43 67.08 13.16 -25.18
N GLU A 44 66.17 13.27 -24.21
CA GLU A 44 66.02 12.25 -23.17
C GLU A 44 65.49 10.92 -23.69
N GLU A 45 64.69 10.88 -24.77
CA GLU A 45 64.14 9.64 -25.32
C GLU A 45 65.09 8.91 -26.30
N TYR A 46 65.97 9.62 -27.00
CA TYR A 46 66.78 9.04 -28.08
C TYR A 46 68.30 9.03 -27.83
N LEU A 47 68.84 9.85 -26.91
CA LEU A 47 70.26 9.84 -26.53
C LEU A 47 70.47 9.10 -25.20
N HIS A 48 70.87 7.84 -25.27
CA HIS A 48 71.19 6.98 -24.11
C HIS A 48 72.51 6.23 -24.33
N GLU A 49 73.13 5.74 -23.25
CA GLU A 49 74.38 4.95 -23.31
C GLU A 49 74.24 3.69 -24.21
N ASP A 50 73.04 3.13 -24.32
CA ASP A 50 72.76 1.95 -25.17
C ASP A 50 72.59 2.28 -26.66
N THR A 51 72.25 3.52 -27.03
CA THR A 51 72.07 3.96 -28.44
C THR A 51 73.29 4.70 -28.99
N LEU A 52 74.28 4.97 -28.15
CA LEU A 52 75.44 5.79 -28.44
C LEU A 52 76.72 4.93 -28.36
N LEU A 53 77.40 4.70 -29.50
CA LEU A 53 78.73 4.04 -29.48
C LEU A 53 79.68 4.80 -28.56
N THR A 54 80.38 4.08 -27.69
CA THR A 54 81.36 4.67 -26.77
C THR A 54 82.58 5.20 -27.53
N LYS A 55 83.34 6.12 -26.92
CA LYS A 55 84.50 6.78 -27.57
C LYS A 55 85.55 5.77 -28.06
N GLU A 56 85.79 4.73 -27.27
CA GLU A 56 86.74 3.66 -27.62
C GLU A 56 86.23 2.84 -28.81
N GLU A 57 84.93 2.54 -28.86
CA GLU A 57 84.31 1.80 -29.97
C GLU A 57 84.27 2.62 -31.27
N LEU A 58 84.03 3.94 -31.17
CA LEU A 58 84.05 4.84 -32.32
C LEU A 58 85.47 4.98 -32.90
N GLU A 59 86.48 5.13 -32.04
CA GLU A 59 87.89 5.18 -32.46
C GLU A 59 88.33 3.82 -33.04
N LEU A 60 87.90 2.71 -32.45
CA LEU A 60 88.15 1.37 -32.98
C LEU A 60 87.49 1.18 -34.35
N TYR A 61 86.25 1.61 -34.53
CA TYR A 61 85.53 1.54 -35.80
C TYR A 61 86.19 2.41 -36.88
N GLN A 62 86.59 3.64 -36.54
CA GLN A 62 87.29 4.52 -37.48
C GLN A 62 88.69 4.03 -37.84
N THR A 63 89.42 3.43 -36.90
CA THR A 63 90.75 2.86 -37.17
C THR A 63 90.66 1.57 -37.98
N LEU A 64 89.66 0.72 -37.73
CA LEU A 64 89.36 -0.47 -38.54
C LEU A 64 88.91 -0.09 -39.96
N ARG A 65 88.11 0.97 -40.11
CA ARG A 65 87.69 1.51 -41.41
C ARG A 65 88.86 2.11 -42.20
N LYS A 66 89.73 2.88 -41.54
CA LYS A 66 90.93 3.47 -42.18
C LYS A 66 91.98 2.42 -42.57
N LYS A 67 92.05 1.30 -41.84
CA LYS A 67 92.97 0.19 -42.14
C LYS A 67 92.38 -0.85 -43.11
N GLY A 68 91.11 -0.73 -43.51
CA GLY A 68 90.47 -1.66 -44.45
C GLY A 68 90.26 -3.08 -43.91
N LEU A 69 90.30 -3.26 -42.58
CA LEU A 69 90.14 -4.57 -41.93
C LEU A 69 88.69 -4.93 -41.59
N LEU A 70 87.72 -4.08 -41.93
CA LEU A 70 86.30 -4.36 -41.65
C LEU A 70 85.81 -5.67 -42.31
N HIS A 71 86.29 -5.97 -43.52
CA HIS A 71 85.94 -7.22 -44.23
C HIS A 71 86.62 -8.48 -43.67
N GLN A 72 87.62 -8.37 -42.80
CA GLN A 72 88.30 -9.54 -42.22
C GLN A 72 87.60 -10.10 -40.97
N TYR A 73 86.67 -9.34 -40.37
CA TYR A 73 85.85 -9.80 -39.25
C TYR A 73 84.44 -10.23 -39.68
N GLU A 74 84.06 -10.00 -40.94
CA GLU A 74 82.82 -10.52 -41.55
C GLU A 74 82.99 -11.95 -42.13
N SER A 75 84.22 -12.47 -42.21
CA SER A 75 84.50 -13.81 -42.73
C SER A 75 84.96 -14.74 -41.61
N GLU A 76 84.13 -15.75 -41.30
CA GLU A 76 84.44 -16.85 -40.40
C GLU A 76 85.80 -17.51 -40.71
N GLY A 77 86.62 -17.70 -39.67
CA GLY A 77 87.70 -18.69 -39.66
C GLY A 77 89.10 -18.11 -39.48
N GLU A 78 89.55 -18.01 -38.23
CA GLU A 78 90.97 -17.88 -37.91
C GLU A 78 91.76 -19.15 -38.34
N PRO A 79 92.94 -19.01 -38.98
CA PRO A 79 93.81 -20.14 -39.27
C PRO A 79 94.49 -20.67 -37.99
N PRO A 80 94.75 -21.98 -37.88
CA PRO A 80 95.09 -22.65 -36.62
C PRO A 80 96.50 -22.28 -36.14
N ARG A 81 96.58 -21.59 -34.99
CA ARG A 81 97.82 -21.49 -34.21
C ARG A 81 98.06 -22.79 -33.40
N PRO A 82 99.33 -23.14 -33.10
CA PRO A 82 99.64 -24.22 -32.17
C PRO A 82 99.18 -23.84 -30.76
N ILE A 83 98.36 -24.69 -30.16
CA ILE A 83 97.76 -24.48 -28.83
C ILE A 83 98.87 -24.51 -27.77
N LEU A 84 99.00 -23.46 -26.97
CA LEU A 84 99.93 -23.41 -25.83
C LEU A 84 99.34 -24.10 -24.60
N ASP A 85 100.18 -24.68 -23.73
CA ASP A 85 99.73 -25.39 -22.51
C ASP A 85 98.88 -24.50 -21.56
N HIS A 86 99.12 -23.19 -21.51
CA HIS A 86 98.28 -22.28 -20.73
C HIS A 86 96.88 -22.07 -21.34
N GLU A 87 96.75 -22.18 -22.66
CA GLU A 87 95.45 -22.16 -23.36
C GLU A 87 94.69 -23.45 -23.09
N ILE A 88 95.39 -24.59 -22.99
CA ILE A 88 94.80 -25.87 -22.56
C ILE A 88 94.32 -25.77 -21.10
N ALA A 89 95.14 -25.24 -20.20
CA ALA A 89 94.74 -25.04 -18.80
C ALA A 89 93.54 -24.09 -18.67
N SER A 90 93.56 -22.95 -19.38
CA SER A 90 92.43 -22.01 -19.42
C SER A 90 91.18 -22.63 -20.04
N ALA A 91 91.32 -23.47 -21.07
CA ALA A 91 90.20 -24.17 -21.68
C ALA A 91 89.61 -25.22 -20.74
N ILE A 92 90.45 -25.92 -19.95
CA ILE A 92 90.00 -26.87 -18.92
C ILE A 92 89.27 -26.13 -17.80
N GLU A 93 89.81 -25.02 -17.29
CA GLU A 93 89.13 -24.21 -16.26
C GLU A 93 87.81 -23.63 -16.78
N SER A 94 87.77 -23.14 -18.02
CA SER A 94 86.56 -22.66 -18.68
C SER A 94 85.53 -23.78 -18.86
N LEU A 95 85.97 -24.98 -19.26
CA LEU A 95 85.09 -26.15 -19.40
C LEU A 95 84.56 -26.60 -18.03
N GLN A 96 85.38 -26.59 -16.99
CA GLN A 96 84.98 -26.93 -15.63
C GLN A 96 83.99 -25.90 -15.07
N SER A 97 84.24 -24.61 -15.28
CA SER A 97 83.31 -23.53 -14.93
C SER A 97 81.98 -23.67 -15.68
N SER A 98 82.03 -23.97 -16.98
CA SER A 98 80.84 -24.24 -17.80
C SER A 98 80.08 -25.48 -17.31
N THR A 99 80.79 -26.55 -16.97
CA THR A 99 80.19 -27.78 -16.43
C THR A 99 79.53 -27.51 -15.07
N ALA A 100 80.19 -26.75 -14.19
CA ALA A 100 79.61 -26.36 -12.90
C ALA A 100 78.37 -25.45 -13.08
N ALA A 101 78.38 -24.55 -14.07
CA ALA A 101 77.23 -23.73 -14.41
C ALA A 101 76.07 -24.58 -14.96
N ILE A 102 76.35 -25.56 -15.82
CA ILE A 102 75.36 -26.51 -16.35
C ILE A 102 74.77 -27.35 -15.21
N GLU A 103 75.58 -27.86 -14.30
CA GLU A 103 75.10 -28.61 -13.12
C GLU A 103 74.20 -27.74 -12.22
N ALA A 104 74.55 -26.48 -12.02
CA ALA A 104 73.72 -25.53 -11.28
C ALA A 104 72.38 -25.29 -11.99
N GLN A 105 72.39 -25.13 -13.32
CA GLN A 105 71.18 -24.99 -14.12
C GLN A 105 70.31 -26.27 -14.09
N CYS A 106 70.91 -27.45 -14.15
CA CYS A 106 70.20 -28.72 -14.02
C CYS A 106 69.49 -28.83 -12.67
N LYS A 107 70.15 -28.45 -11.56
CA LYS A 107 69.53 -28.42 -10.23
C LYS A 107 68.35 -27.45 -10.14
N VAL A 108 68.46 -26.29 -10.80
CA VAL A 108 67.36 -25.32 -10.87
C VAL A 108 66.19 -25.88 -11.72
N LEU A 109 66.46 -26.55 -12.83
CA LEU A 109 65.43 -27.16 -13.65
C LEU A 109 64.74 -28.33 -12.94
N GLU A 110 65.47 -29.12 -12.15
CA GLU A 110 64.91 -30.16 -11.30
C GLU A 110 64.00 -29.56 -10.23
N SER A 111 64.42 -28.48 -9.56
CA SER A 111 63.59 -27.81 -8.57
C SER A 111 62.34 -27.17 -9.17
N GLN A 112 62.46 -26.59 -10.38
CA GLN A 112 61.32 -26.07 -11.15
C GLN A 112 60.38 -27.18 -11.60
N LYS A 113 60.90 -28.32 -12.07
CA LYS A 113 60.11 -29.50 -12.42
C LYS A 113 59.33 -30.03 -11.22
N ASP A 114 59.98 -30.13 -10.06
CA ASP A 114 59.32 -30.58 -8.82
C ASP A 114 58.25 -29.59 -8.36
N ALA A 115 58.51 -28.28 -8.45
CA ALA A 115 57.52 -27.25 -8.16
C ALA A 115 56.32 -27.33 -9.12
N LEU A 116 56.55 -27.53 -10.42
CA LEU A 116 55.49 -27.71 -11.42
C LEU A 116 54.69 -28.97 -11.16
N MET A 117 55.34 -30.09 -10.81
CA MET A 117 54.64 -31.32 -10.44
C MET A 117 53.78 -31.16 -9.18
N ARG A 118 54.22 -30.37 -8.20
CA ARG A 118 53.41 -30.00 -7.02
C ARG A 118 52.24 -29.09 -7.37
N LEU A 119 52.43 -28.10 -8.24
CA LEU A 119 51.35 -27.25 -8.74
C LEU A 119 50.31 -28.06 -9.53
N LYS A 120 50.76 -28.98 -10.40
CA LYS A 120 49.87 -29.89 -11.14
C LYS A 120 49.11 -30.86 -10.22
N ALA A 121 49.67 -31.20 -9.06
CA ALA A 121 48.96 -32.00 -8.06
C ALA A 121 47.88 -31.18 -7.32
N LEU A 122 48.11 -29.89 -7.09
CA LEU A 122 47.15 -28.96 -6.50
C LEU A 122 46.05 -28.53 -7.48
N ASP A 123 46.37 -28.46 -8.77
CA ASP A 123 45.46 -28.10 -9.87
C ASP A 123 44.59 -29.28 -10.34
N LYS A 124 44.62 -30.42 -9.63
CA LYS A 124 43.59 -31.44 -9.82
C LYS A 124 42.29 -30.86 -9.30
N PRO A 125 41.28 -30.60 -10.16
CA PRO A 125 40.00 -30.10 -9.70
C PRO A 125 39.49 -31.08 -8.66
N ASN A 126 39.14 -30.57 -7.47
CA ASN A 126 38.56 -31.38 -6.43
C ASN A 126 37.16 -31.82 -6.91
N LEU A 127 37.12 -32.93 -7.64
CA LEU A 127 35.92 -33.48 -8.27
C LEU A 127 34.82 -33.68 -7.22
N ASP A 128 35.19 -34.02 -5.98
CA ASP A 128 34.24 -34.17 -4.87
C ASP A 128 33.57 -32.85 -4.49
N ALA A 129 34.33 -31.74 -4.50
CA ALA A 129 33.78 -30.40 -4.23
C ALA A 129 32.87 -29.90 -5.38
N GLU A 130 33.25 -30.16 -6.63
CA GLU A 130 32.43 -29.88 -7.82
C GLU A 130 31.13 -30.71 -7.82
N HIS A 131 31.23 -32.02 -7.53
CA HIS A 131 30.07 -32.91 -7.39
C HIS A 131 29.15 -32.48 -6.25
N ALA A 132 29.69 -32.12 -5.09
CA ALA A 132 28.90 -31.59 -3.97
C ALA A 132 28.17 -30.29 -4.34
N ARG A 133 28.83 -29.38 -5.07
CA ARG A 133 28.23 -28.13 -5.55
C ARG A 133 27.11 -28.37 -6.57
N ASN A 134 27.31 -29.30 -7.50
CA ASN A 134 26.29 -29.66 -8.49
C ASN A 134 25.09 -30.38 -7.87
N GLU A 135 25.31 -31.30 -6.92
CA GLU A 135 24.21 -31.92 -6.17
C GLU A 135 23.43 -30.89 -5.35
N ARG A 136 24.11 -29.92 -4.73
CA ARG A 136 23.44 -28.80 -4.04
C ARG A 136 22.57 -27.99 -4.99
N ARG A 137 23.10 -27.58 -6.16
CA ARG A 137 22.34 -26.86 -7.19
C ARG A 137 21.14 -27.66 -7.69
N ARG A 138 21.30 -28.97 -7.86
CA ARG A 138 20.21 -29.86 -8.28
C ARG A 138 19.11 -29.92 -7.23
N LYS A 139 19.46 -30.03 -5.95
CA LYS A 139 18.51 -30.00 -4.82
C LYS A 139 17.79 -28.65 -4.74
N GLU A 140 18.53 -27.54 -4.79
CA GLU A 140 17.97 -26.18 -4.81
C GLU A 140 17.03 -25.97 -6.00
N GLY A 141 17.39 -26.49 -7.18
CA GLY A 141 16.54 -26.43 -8.37
C GLY A 141 15.25 -27.25 -8.23
N GLN A 142 15.31 -28.42 -7.59
CA GLN A 142 14.13 -29.25 -7.29
C GLN A 142 13.24 -28.59 -6.24
N GLU A 143 13.83 -28.01 -5.20
CA GLU A 143 13.10 -27.29 -4.16
C GLU A 143 12.42 -26.05 -4.74
N LYS A 144 13.13 -25.27 -5.56
CA LYS A 144 12.55 -24.13 -6.29
C LYS A 144 11.38 -24.57 -7.17
N ALA A 145 11.54 -25.62 -7.98
CA ALA A 145 10.45 -26.12 -8.81
C ALA A 145 9.23 -26.60 -7.98
N ARG A 146 9.48 -27.19 -6.80
CA ARG A 146 8.41 -27.57 -5.87
C ARG A 146 7.72 -26.36 -5.26
N LEU A 147 8.47 -25.31 -4.90
CA LEU A 147 7.93 -24.07 -4.36
C LEU A 147 7.14 -23.31 -5.43
N ASP A 148 7.62 -23.26 -6.67
CA ASP A 148 6.92 -22.64 -7.79
C ASP A 148 5.55 -23.30 -7.99
N VAL A 149 5.48 -24.65 -8.01
CA VAL A 149 4.21 -25.38 -8.10
C VAL A 149 3.30 -25.10 -6.90
N ALA A 150 3.85 -25.05 -5.68
CA ALA A 150 3.05 -24.76 -4.49
C ALA A 150 2.50 -23.32 -4.50
N VAL A 151 3.25 -22.36 -5.03
CA VAL A 151 2.81 -20.96 -5.21
C VAL A 151 1.70 -20.90 -6.25
N ASP A 152 1.84 -21.60 -7.38
CA ASP A 152 0.82 -21.67 -8.42
C ASP A 152 -0.48 -22.32 -7.90
N ASP A 153 -0.37 -23.41 -7.13
CA ASP A 153 -1.52 -24.08 -6.50
C ASP A 153 -2.26 -23.14 -5.52
N VAL A 154 -1.52 -22.39 -4.70
CA VAL A 154 -2.10 -21.41 -3.77
C VAL A 154 -2.72 -20.24 -4.51
N ALA A 155 -2.08 -19.75 -5.58
CA ALA A 155 -2.59 -18.68 -6.42
C ALA A 155 -3.90 -19.09 -7.12
N ALA A 156 -3.96 -20.31 -7.65
CA ALA A 156 -5.17 -20.87 -8.26
C ALA A 156 -6.30 -21.03 -7.22
N ALA A 157 -6.00 -21.60 -6.06
CA ALA A 157 -6.96 -21.77 -4.98
C ALA A 157 -7.51 -20.43 -4.46
N LEU A 158 -6.64 -19.42 -4.31
CA LEU A 158 -7.05 -18.07 -3.90
C LEU A 158 -7.97 -17.43 -4.95
N THR A 159 -7.63 -17.57 -6.23
CA THR A 159 -8.45 -17.03 -7.33
C THR A 159 -9.82 -17.72 -7.40
N GLU A 160 -9.86 -19.05 -7.22
CA GLU A 160 -11.10 -19.83 -7.15
C GLU A 160 -11.96 -19.40 -5.95
N GLN A 161 -11.37 -19.25 -4.76
CA GLN A 161 -12.08 -18.78 -3.57
C GLN A 161 -12.60 -17.35 -3.73
N LEU A 162 -11.83 -16.45 -4.33
CA LEU A 162 -12.25 -15.08 -4.60
C LEU A 162 -13.44 -15.06 -5.58
N MET A 163 -13.39 -15.87 -6.65
CA MET A 163 -14.48 -15.97 -7.62
C MET A 163 -15.74 -16.60 -7.02
N GLU A 164 -15.61 -17.66 -6.20
CA GLU A 164 -16.77 -18.27 -5.55
C GLU A 164 -17.39 -17.31 -4.54
N SER A 165 -16.58 -16.63 -3.72
CA SER A 165 -17.07 -15.61 -2.77
C SER A 165 -17.77 -14.45 -3.50
N GLN A 166 -17.21 -13.99 -4.63
CA GLN A 166 -17.84 -12.95 -5.44
C GLN A 166 -19.20 -13.40 -6.00
N LYS A 167 -19.28 -14.65 -6.47
CA LYS A 167 -20.53 -15.24 -6.98
C LYS A 167 -21.57 -15.44 -5.87
N GLU A 168 -21.15 -15.84 -4.67
CA GLU A 168 -22.01 -15.91 -3.48
C GLU A 168 -22.60 -14.52 -3.19
N VAL A 169 -21.78 -13.46 -3.13
CA VAL A 169 -22.24 -12.08 -2.93
C VAL A 169 -23.21 -11.64 -4.02
N ASP A 170 -22.93 -11.93 -5.29
CA ASP A 170 -23.82 -11.57 -6.39
C ASP A 170 -25.17 -12.32 -6.29
N SER A 171 -25.14 -13.58 -5.84
CA SER A 171 -26.35 -14.36 -5.60
C SER A 171 -27.16 -13.83 -4.40
N GLU A 172 -26.50 -13.48 -3.29
CA GLU A 172 -27.13 -12.85 -2.12
C GLU A 172 -27.72 -11.49 -2.47
N LYS A 173 -27.01 -10.67 -3.25
CA LYS A 173 -27.50 -9.38 -3.74
C LYS A 173 -28.74 -9.53 -4.62
N SER A 174 -28.77 -10.55 -5.48
CA SER A 174 -29.93 -10.82 -6.34
C SER A 174 -31.16 -11.27 -5.55
N THR A 175 -30.98 -12.16 -4.57
CA THR A 175 -32.05 -12.64 -3.70
C THR A 175 -32.55 -11.53 -2.78
N PHE A 176 -31.64 -10.73 -2.23
CA PHE A 176 -31.94 -9.55 -1.43
C PHE A 176 -32.75 -8.51 -2.22
N LYS A 177 -32.37 -8.26 -3.49
CA LYS A 177 -33.13 -7.35 -4.37
C LYS A 177 -34.56 -7.82 -4.62
N SER A 178 -34.77 -9.12 -4.85
CA SER A 178 -36.11 -9.71 -4.99
C SER A 178 -36.92 -9.55 -3.70
N TYR A 179 -36.31 -9.91 -2.57
CA TYR A 179 -36.92 -9.78 -1.25
C TYR A 179 -37.32 -8.33 -0.94
N LEU A 180 -36.44 -7.37 -1.21
CA LEU A 180 -36.71 -5.95 -1.02
C LEU A 180 -37.86 -5.47 -1.92
N GLY A 181 -37.87 -5.89 -3.19
CA GLY A 181 -38.94 -5.55 -4.13
C GLY A 181 -40.31 -6.06 -3.68
N GLU A 182 -40.41 -7.31 -3.26
CA GLU A 182 -41.65 -7.90 -2.74
C GLU A 182 -42.13 -7.21 -1.46
N ARG A 183 -41.20 -6.88 -0.56
CA ARG A 183 -41.52 -6.25 0.72
C ARG A 183 -41.94 -4.79 0.56
N LEU A 184 -41.24 -4.01 -0.27
CA LEU A 184 -41.66 -2.64 -0.56
C LEU A 184 -42.99 -2.61 -1.30
N ALA A 185 -43.25 -3.52 -2.23
CA ALA A 185 -44.56 -3.63 -2.87
C ALA A 185 -45.69 -3.97 -1.88
N SER A 186 -45.41 -4.84 -0.90
CA SER A 186 -46.35 -5.12 0.20
C SER A 186 -46.59 -3.88 1.06
N ASP A 187 -45.58 -3.07 1.32
CA ASP A 187 -45.69 -1.85 2.12
C ASP A 187 -46.48 -0.77 1.38
N ASP A 188 -46.22 -0.57 0.10
CA ASP A 188 -46.99 0.32 -0.76
C ASP A 188 -48.47 -0.10 -0.82
N GLN A 189 -48.75 -1.41 -0.81
CA GLN A 189 -50.11 -1.91 -0.73
C GLN A 189 -50.79 -1.57 0.61
N ILE A 190 -50.05 -1.59 1.73
CA ILE A 190 -50.58 -1.18 3.03
C ILE A 190 -50.78 0.34 3.08
N LEU A 191 -49.79 1.10 2.62
CA LEU A 191 -49.82 2.56 2.57
C LEU A 191 -50.94 3.09 1.67
N SER A 192 -51.22 2.45 0.53
CA SER A 192 -52.32 2.85 -0.36
C SER A 192 -53.72 2.65 0.26
N ARG A 193 -53.87 1.75 1.24
CA ARG A 193 -55.12 1.54 1.99
C ARG A 193 -55.30 2.53 3.14
N LEU A 194 -54.22 3.16 3.59
CA LEU A 194 -54.15 4.04 4.75
C LEU A 194 -54.97 5.33 4.58
N PRO A 195 -54.97 6.02 3.41
CA PRO A 195 -55.85 7.16 3.16
C PRO A 195 -57.33 6.84 3.36
N GLY A 196 -57.79 5.64 2.96
CA GLY A 196 -59.18 5.22 3.16
C GLY A 196 -59.58 5.06 4.63
N ILE A 197 -58.60 4.76 5.50
CA ILE A 197 -58.79 4.70 6.95
C ILE A 197 -58.81 6.12 7.55
N VAL A 198 -57.90 6.98 7.09
CA VAL A 198 -57.81 8.37 7.54
C VAL A 198 -59.05 9.18 7.15
N SER A 199 -59.61 8.96 5.95
CA SER A 199 -60.85 9.62 5.52
C SER A 199 -62.04 9.24 6.40
N LYS A 200 -62.14 7.99 6.86
CA LYS A 200 -63.19 7.56 7.80
C LYS A 200 -63.05 8.25 9.15
N LEU A 201 -61.81 8.52 9.57
CA LEU A 201 -61.50 9.21 10.81
C LEU A 201 -61.84 10.73 10.76
N ALA A 202 -61.70 11.34 9.58
CA ALA A 202 -61.93 12.77 9.39
C ALA A 202 -63.43 13.12 9.32
N VAL A 203 -64.26 12.26 8.71
CA VAL A 203 -65.70 12.48 8.53
C VAL A 203 -66.48 12.44 9.87
N GLU A 204 -65.98 11.76 10.90
CA GLU A 204 -66.66 11.66 12.20
C GLU A 204 -66.56 12.94 13.07
N MET A 205 -65.81 13.96 12.63
CA MET A 205 -65.56 15.19 13.37
C MET A 205 -66.67 16.25 13.28
N GLU A 206 -67.63 16.13 12.34
CA GLU A 206 -68.71 17.11 12.13
C GLU A 206 -69.88 17.01 13.14
N SER A 207 -69.80 16.12 14.14
CA SER A 207 -70.87 15.85 15.13
C SER A 207 -71.16 16.97 16.15
N SER A 208 -70.48 18.11 16.07
CA SER A 208 -70.69 19.24 17.00
C SER A 208 -71.99 20.01 16.75
N GLU A 209 -72.59 19.92 15.56
CA GLU A 209 -73.85 20.63 15.26
C GLU A 209 -75.07 19.97 15.92
N ASP A 210 -75.00 18.66 16.18
CA ASP A 210 -76.10 17.87 16.72
C ASP A 210 -76.52 18.30 18.14
N GLU A 211 -75.59 18.79 18.96
CA GLU A 211 -75.90 19.16 20.35
C GLU A 211 -76.79 20.40 20.45
N LYS A 212 -76.44 21.44 19.67
CA LYS A 212 -77.26 22.65 19.59
C LYS A 212 -78.63 22.34 19.00
N ALA A 213 -78.70 21.43 18.03
CA ALA A 213 -79.96 20.96 17.48
C ALA A 213 -80.79 20.25 18.56
N ILE A 214 -80.24 19.28 19.30
CA ILE A 214 -80.95 18.54 20.36
C ILE A 214 -81.54 19.49 21.41
N GLU A 215 -80.77 20.50 21.83
CA GLU A 215 -81.27 21.50 22.79
C GLU A 215 -82.41 22.35 22.21
N GLN A 216 -82.29 22.78 20.96
CA GLN A 216 -83.36 23.53 20.28
C GLN A 216 -84.64 22.70 20.14
N TRP A 217 -84.53 21.42 19.75
CA TRP A 217 -85.67 20.51 19.64
C TRP A 217 -86.31 20.24 21.00
N CYS A 218 -85.52 20.00 22.05
CA CYS A 218 -86.05 19.80 23.40
C CYS A 218 -86.81 21.04 23.88
N ASN A 219 -86.26 22.24 23.70
CA ASN A 219 -86.92 23.50 24.06
C ASN A 219 -88.22 23.73 23.27
N ALA A 220 -88.23 23.39 21.97
CA ALA A 220 -89.45 23.44 21.16
C ALA A 220 -90.51 22.44 21.64
N ILE A 221 -90.12 21.23 22.03
CA ILE A 221 -91.06 20.23 22.57
C ILE A 221 -91.63 20.69 23.90
N VAL A 222 -90.83 21.28 24.79
CA VAL A 222 -91.32 21.87 26.05
C VAL A 222 -92.35 22.96 25.77
N SER A 223 -92.09 23.86 24.82
CA SER A 223 -93.04 24.94 24.50
C SER A 223 -94.33 24.41 23.89
N PHE A 224 -94.26 23.42 22.99
CA PHE A 224 -95.45 22.77 22.41
C PHE A 224 -96.26 22.00 23.45
N ARG A 225 -95.62 21.19 24.31
CA ARG A 225 -96.32 20.45 25.38
C ARG A 225 -96.95 21.41 26.39
N THR A 226 -96.24 22.47 26.77
CA THR A 226 -96.78 23.51 27.66
C THR A 226 -98.00 24.19 27.04
N GLY A 227 -97.92 24.56 25.76
CA GLY A 227 -99.04 25.17 25.03
C GLY A 227 -100.24 24.24 24.90
N GLU A 228 -100.01 22.95 24.62
CA GLU A 228 -101.07 21.95 24.54
C GLU A 228 -101.78 21.75 25.89
N ILE A 229 -101.02 21.59 26.97
CA ILE A 229 -101.59 21.37 28.31
C ILE A 229 -102.35 22.63 28.76
N LYS A 230 -101.79 23.84 28.57
CA LYS A 230 -102.49 25.10 28.86
C LYS A 230 -103.80 25.22 28.08
N ALA A 231 -103.78 24.96 26.77
CA ALA A 231 -104.99 24.99 25.95
C ALA A 231 -106.05 23.97 26.41
N ARG A 232 -105.63 22.78 26.88
CA ARG A 232 -106.55 21.79 27.48
C ARG A 232 -107.12 22.27 28.82
N VAL A 233 -106.30 22.87 29.69
CA VAL A 233 -106.76 23.45 30.96
C VAL A 233 -107.76 24.58 30.71
N ASP A 234 -107.43 25.50 29.80
CA ASP A 234 -108.32 26.60 29.38
C ASP A 234 -109.64 26.08 28.80
N ALA A 235 -109.60 25.03 27.97
CA ALA A 235 -110.80 24.42 27.40
C ALA A 235 -111.69 23.79 28.48
N VAL A 236 -111.12 23.08 29.45
CA VAL A 236 -111.85 22.50 30.59
C VAL A 236 -112.42 23.61 31.48
N TYR A 237 -111.65 24.65 31.74
CA TYR A 237 -112.09 25.82 32.50
C TYR A 237 -113.29 26.51 31.83
N LEU A 238 -113.20 26.83 30.53
CA LEU A 238 -114.29 27.44 29.76
C LEU A 238 -115.52 26.53 29.65
N HIS A 239 -115.32 25.22 29.49
CA HIS A 239 -116.41 24.25 29.47
C HIS A 239 -117.14 24.20 30.81
N SER A 240 -116.40 24.16 31.93
CA SER A 240 -116.97 24.18 33.28
C SER A 240 -117.76 25.46 33.59
N LEU A 241 -117.31 26.61 33.08
CA LEU A 241 -118.03 27.88 33.21
C LEU A 241 -119.34 27.87 32.41
N THR A 242 -119.35 27.22 31.24
CA THR A 242 -120.53 27.10 30.37
C THR A 242 -121.57 26.15 30.98
N ASP A 243 -121.13 25.00 31.49
CA ASP A 243 -121.99 24.02 32.17
C ASP A 243 -122.59 24.57 33.48
N ARG A 244 -121.84 25.42 34.20
CA ARG A 244 -122.34 26.08 35.40
C ARG A 244 -123.35 27.19 35.10
N ARG A 245 -123.24 27.85 33.94
CA ARG A 245 -124.21 28.84 33.44
C ARG A 245 -125.51 28.19 32.95
N ALA A 246 -125.44 26.95 32.46
CA ALA A 246 -126.61 26.17 32.05
C ALA A 246 -127.42 25.60 33.23
N ASN A 247 -126.80 25.45 34.41
CA ASN A 247 -127.41 24.87 35.62
C ASN A 247 -127.66 25.90 36.76
N ALA A 248 -127.75 27.19 36.44
CA ALA A 248 -127.80 28.25 37.45
C ALA A 248 -129.21 28.46 38.05
N ASP A 249 -129.58 27.65 39.03
CA ASP A 249 -130.50 27.99 40.13
C ASP A 249 -129.67 28.01 41.44
N SER A 250 -129.03 29.15 41.77
CA SER A 250 -128.46 29.31 43.11
C SER A 250 -128.31 30.79 43.52
N ASP A 251 -128.97 31.15 44.61
CA ASP A 251 -128.88 32.40 45.37
C ASP A 251 -127.51 32.56 46.06
N THR A 252 -126.49 33.03 45.33
CA THR A 252 -125.22 33.47 45.93
C THR A 252 -124.94 34.93 45.58
N PRO A 253 -124.51 35.77 46.53
CA PRO A 253 -124.28 37.20 46.32
C PRO A 253 -123.17 37.45 45.28
N GLU A 254 -123.37 38.46 44.44
CA GLU A 254 -122.54 38.75 43.26
C GLU A 254 -121.08 39.13 43.61
N GLU A 255 -120.83 39.65 44.82
CA GLU A 255 -119.48 39.98 45.30
C GLU A 255 -118.63 38.74 45.62
N GLU A 256 -119.20 37.73 46.30
CA GLU A 256 -118.49 36.46 46.60
C GLU A 256 -118.15 35.69 45.32
N LEU A 257 -118.98 35.80 44.28
CA LEU A 257 -118.70 35.21 42.96
C LEU A 257 -117.55 35.92 42.22
N LYS A 258 -117.37 37.23 42.42
CA LYS A 258 -116.27 38.00 41.83
C LYS A 258 -114.95 37.67 42.51
N GLU A 259 -114.90 37.63 43.84
CA GLU A 259 -113.71 37.23 44.59
C GLU A 259 -113.28 35.80 44.25
N ARG A 260 -114.25 34.88 44.16
CA ARG A 260 -113.97 33.49 43.78
C ARG A 260 -113.46 33.35 42.35
N ARG A 261 -113.90 34.19 41.41
CA ARG A 261 -113.34 34.24 40.04
C ARG A 261 -111.91 34.76 40.04
N THR A 262 -111.61 35.80 40.82
CA THR A 262 -110.24 36.34 40.91
C THR A 262 -109.27 35.37 41.56
N ALA A 263 -109.69 34.66 42.63
CA ALA A 263 -108.88 33.63 43.27
C ALA A 263 -108.60 32.46 42.30
N LEU A 264 -109.63 31.99 41.59
CA LEU A 264 -109.51 30.92 40.61
C LEU A 264 -108.61 31.31 39.42
N GLN A 265 -108.61 32.59 39.02
CA GLN A 265 -107.72 33.09 37.98
C GLN A 265 -106.24 33.10 38.44
N VAL A 266 -105.98 33.49 39.69
CA VAL A 266 -104.63 33.42 40.28
C VAL A 266 -104.15 31.97 40.39
N GLU A 267 -104.99 31.04 40.84
CA GLU A 267 -104.70 29.60 40.86
C GLU A 267 -104.43 29.05 39.45
N MET A 268 -105.13 29.57 38.43
CA MET A 268 -104.91 29.17 37.03
C MET A 268 -103.58 29.68 36.48
N GLU A 269 -103.17 30.90 36.84
CA GLU A 269 -101.87 31.47 36.49
C GLU A 269 -100.72 30.72 37.20
N GLU A 270 -100.91 30.34 38.45
CA GLU A 270 -99.99 29.49 39.22
C GLU A 270 -99.86 28.10 38.57
N LEU A 271 -100.97 27.45 38.25
CA LEU A 271 -101.00 26.17 37.54
C LEU A 271 -100.32 26.27 36.16
N HIS A 272 -100.52 27.36 35.42
CA HIS A 272 -99.85 27.61 34.15
C HIS A 272 -98.33 27.76 34.27
N SER A 273 -97.83 28.23 35.42
CA SER A 273 -96.38 28.28 35.70
C SER A 273 -95.83 26.91 36.07
N GLU A 274 -96.58 26.11 36.85
CA GLU A 274 -96.20 24.75 37.23
C GLU A 274 -96.21 23.78 36.04
N ILE A 275 -97.19 23.91 35.13
CA ILE A 275 -97.25 23.12 33.88
C ILE A 275 -95.96 23.27 33.06
N ALA A 276 -95.38 24.47 32.99
CA ALA A 276 -94.14 24.69 32.26
C ALA A 276 -92.95 23.97 32.91
N SER A 277 -92.84 24.04 34.24
CA SER A 277 -91.83 23.33 35.04
C SER A 277 -91.94 21.81 34.91
N VAL A 278 -93.17 21.27 34.98
CA VAL A 278 -93.41 19.83 34.85
C VAL A 278 -93.13 19.36 33.42
N ALA A 279 -93.54 20.13 32.40
CA ALA A 279 -93.25 19.80 31.00
C ALA A 279 -91.75 19.78 30.72
N GLU A 280 -90.98 20.72 31.29
CA GLU A 280 -89.52 20.73 31.22
C GLU A 280 -88.91 19.50 31.88
N MET A 281 -89.33 19.15 33.10
CA MET A 281 -88.84 17.97 33.82
C MET A 281 -89.11 16.66 33.06
N VAL A 282 -90.30 16.53 32.46
CA VAL A 282 -90.67 15.34 31.67
C VAL A 282 -89.82 15.26 30.41
N VAL A 283 -89.64 16.36 29.67
CA VAL A 283 -88.79 16.36 28.46
C VAL A 283 -87.32 16.12 28.80
N GLU A 284 -86.84 16.65 29.93
CA GLU A 284 -85.49 16.38 30.44
C GLU A 284 -85.28 14.88 30.69
N HIS A 285 -86.22 14.22 31.36
CA HIS A 285 -86.09 12.82 31.70
C HIS A 285 -86.36 11.87 30.52
N GLU A 286 -87.40 12.12 29.72
CA GLU A 286 -87.82 11.21 28.63
C GLU A 286 -86.98 11.34 27.37
N LEU A 287 -86.48 12.54 27.07
CA LEU A 287 -85.84 12.83 25.78
C LEU A 287 -84.41 13.29 25.96
N ARG A 288 -84.18 14.37 26.72
CA ARG A 288 -82.86 15.01 26.76
C ARG A 288 -81.78 14.12 27.39
N LYS A 289 -82.06 13.50 28.54
CA LYS A 289 -81.12 12.57 29.18
C LYS A 289 -80.79 11.37 28.30
N PRO A 290 -81.75 10.59 27.78
CA PRO A 290 -81.45 9.46 26.90
C PRO A 290 -80.70 9.85 25.62
N MET A 291 -81.04 10.99 25.00
CA MET A 291 -80.33 11.47 23.81
C MET A 291 -78.88 11.86 24.12
N LYS A 292 -78.63 12.50 25.27
CA LYS A 292 -77.28 12.85 25.72
C LYS A 292 -76.46 11.61 26.08
N GLU A 293 -77.03 10.65 26.80
CA GLU A 293 -76.36 9.40 27.13
C GLU A 293 -76.01 8.57 25.87
N MET A 294 -76.92 8.51 24.90
CA MET A 294 -76.68 7.84 23.61
C MET A 294 -75.56 8.54 22.82
N LYS A 295 -75.55 9.87 22.79
CA LYS A 295 -74.47 10.67 22.18
C LYS A 295 -73.14 10.38 22.87
N ASP A 296 -73.07 10.50 24.19
CA ASP A 296 -71.85 10.26 24.97
C ASP A 296 -71.31 8.84 24.75
N ARG A 297 -72.20 7.85 24.64
CA ARG A 297 -71.81 6.48 24.31
C ARG A 297 -71.22 6.39 22.90
N LYS A 298 -71.88 6.98 21.90
CA LYS A 298 -71.40 7.02 20.52
C LYS A 298 -70.04 7.74 20.43
N GLU A 299 -69.87 8.84 21.15
CA GLU A 299 -68.60 9.58 21.20
C GLU A 299 -67.48 8.76 21.85
N ARG A 300 -67.76 8.00 22.92
CA ARG A 300 -66.80 7.05 23.50
C ARG A 300 -66.43 5.93 22.52
N GLU A 301 -67.40 5.37 21.80
CA GLU A 301 -67.17 4.33 20.79
C GLU A 301 -66.32 4.87 19.62
N VAL A 302 -66.62 6.08 19.13
CA VAL A 302 -65.85 6.79 18.09
C VAL A 302 -64.43 7.09 18.56
N THR A 303 -64.25 7.64 19.76
CA THR A 303 -62.92 7.96 20.30
C THR A 303 -62.08 6.70 20.55
N GLN A 304 -62.70 5.61 21.00
CA GLN A 304 -62.03 4.32 21.16
C GLN A 304 -61.63 3.71 19.79
N ALA A 305 -62.54 3.71 18.81
CA ALA A 305 -62.26 3.26 17.45
C ALA A 305 -61.13 4.09 16.83
N ARG A 306 -61.16 5.41 17.02
CA ARG A 306 -60.10 6.33 16.60
C ARG A 306 -58.76 6.01 17.25
N GLY A 307 -58.74 5.78 18.55
CA GLY A 307 -57.53 5.37 19.27
C GLY A 307 -56.96 4.06 18.71
N ALA A 308 -57.81 3.08 18.44
CA ALA A 308 -57.40 1.80 17.86
C ALA A 308 -56.84 1.96 16.43
N TRP A 309 -57.49 2.75 15.57
CA TRP A 309 -57.02 3.03 14.22
C TRP A 309 -55.69 3.80 14.20
N LEU A 310 -55.55 4.83 15.04
CA LEU A 310 -54.29 5.56 15.16
C LEU A 310 -53.16 4.66 15.68
N ASN A 311 -53.44 3.81 16.67
CA ASN A 311 -52.47 2.85 17.17
C ASN A 311 -52.07 1.84 16.09
N TYR A 312 -53.03 1.35 15.30
CA TYR A 312 -52.75 0.48 14.16
C TYR A 312 -51.82 1.17 13.14
N ILE A 313 -52.09 2.43 12.79
CA ILE A 313 -51.24 3.21 11.87
C ILE A 313 -49.82 3.36 12.44
N LEU A 314 -49.69 3.75 13.71
CA LEU A 314 -48.40 3.91 14.38
C LEU A 314 -47.61 2.60 14.43
N LEU A 315 -48.24 1.49 14.83
CA LEU A 315 -47.59 0.18 14.87
C LEU A 315 -47.17 -0.28 13.47
N THR A 316 -47.96 0.01 12.44
CA THR A 316 -47.63 -0.33 11.06
C THR A 316 -46.43 0.48 10.57
N LEU A 317 -46.39 1.79 10.83
CA LEU A 317 -45.26 2.66 10.49
C LEU A 317 -43.98 2.26 11.24
N ASP A 318 -44.08 1.97 12.54
CA ASP A 318 -42.97 1.48 13.36
C ASP A 318 -42.42 0.14 12.84
N TYR A 319 -43.31 -0.80 12.50
CA TYR A 319 -42.92 -2.07 11.88
C TYR A 319 -42.21 -1.87 10.54
N MET A 320 -42.72 -1.00 9.68
CA MET A 320 -42.08 -0.67 8.40
C MET A 320 -40.70 -0.03 8.62
N SER A 321 -40.57 0.86 9.60
CA SER A 321 -39.28 1.51 9.95
C SER A 321 -38.24 0.51 10.45
N LYS A 322 -38.59 -0.32 11.43
CA LYS A 322 -37.68 -1.37 11.96
C LYS A 322 -37.20 -2.34 10.89
N ARG A 323 -38.11 -2.72 9.98
CA ARG A 323 -37.74 -3.58 8.86
C ARG A 323 -36.81 -2.87 7.88
N LEU A 324 -37.05 -1.59 7.56
CA LEU A 324 -36.14 -0.79 6.73
C LEU A 324 -34.75 -0.64 7.37
N GLU A 325 -34.67 -0.48 8.70
CA GLU A 325 -33.41 -0.47 9.44
C GLU A 325 -32.67 -1.81 9.29
N THR A 326 -33.35 -2.94 9.51
CA THR A 326 -32.75 -4.27 9.34
C THR A 326 -32.24 -4.51 7.92
N VAL A 327 -33.00 -4.09 6.91
CA VAL A 327 -32.60 -4.14 5.49
C VAL A 327 -31.40 -3.23 5.24
N SER A 328 -31.39 -2.03 5.80
CA SER A 328 -30.28 -1.08 5.67
C SER A 328 -28.99 -1.65 6.24
N ASP A 329 -29.05 -2.26 7.43
CA ASP A 329 -27.88 -2.85 8.08
C ASP A 329 -27.37 -4.07 7.30
N SER A 330 -28.25 -4.96 6.86
CA SER A 330 -27.87 -6.07 5.98
C SER A 330 -27.25 -5.60 4.66
N THR A 331 -27.70 -4.47 4.10
CA THR A 331 -27.10 -3.90 2.88
C THR A 331 -25.69 -3.36 3.15
N LYS A 332 -25.47 -2.72 4.31
CA LYS A 332 -24.14 -2.23 4.70
C LYS A 332 -23.17 -3.40 4.88
N ASP A 333 -23.59 -4.48 5.54
CA ASP A 333 -22.77 -5.67 5.73
C ASP A 333 -22.33 -6.29 4.40
N VAL A 334 -23.25 -6.39 3.43
CA VAL A 334 -22.93 -6.90 2.08
C VAL A 334 -21.99 -5.95 1.33
N ASP A 335 -22.18 -4.63 1.42
CA ASP A 335 -21.30 -3.65 0.77
C ASP A 335 -19.89 -3.64 1.38
N ASP A 336 -19.81 -3.73 2.72
CA ASP A 336 -18.55 -3.80 3.45
C ASP A 336 -17.80 -5.10 3.12
N PHE A 337 -18.51 -6.24 3.02
CA PHE A 337 -17.93 -7.50 2.58
C PHE A 337 -17.46 -7.44 1.12
N GLN A 338 -18.25 -6.85 0.22
CA GLN A 338 -17.85 -6.64 -1.17
C GLN A 338 -16.58 -5.76 -1.26
N ARG A 339 -16.48 -4.72 -0.44
CA ARG A 339 -15.30 -3.87 -0.36
C ARG A 339 -14.07 -4.63 0.17
N ALA A 340 -14.26 -5.48 1.18
CA ALA A 340 -13.21 -6.34 1.70
C ALA A 340 -12.73 -7.34 0.64
N LEU A 341 -13.65 -7.98 -0.10
CA LEU A 341 -13.31 -8.87 -1.21
C LEU A 341 -12.53 -8.15 -2.30
N ALA A 342 -12.92 -6.93 -2.67
CA ALA A 342 -12.20 -6.13 -3.67
C ALA A 342 -10.77 -5.78 -3.20
N GLN A 343 -10.60 -5.41 -1.92
CA GLN A 343 -9.28 -5.13 -1.35
C GLN A 343 -8.40 -6.39 -1.28
N VAL A 344 -8.97 -7.53 -0.89
CA VAL A 344 -8.26 -8.81 -0.89
C VAL A 344 -7.89 -9.21 -2.31
N GLY A 345 -8.78 -9.02 -3.28
CA GLY A 345 -8.51 -9.27 -4.69
C GLY A 345 -7.40 -8.39 -5.25
N GLU A 346 -7.37 -7.09 -4.90
CA GLU A 346 -6.30 -6.17 -5.29
C GLU A 346 -4.96 -6.51 -4.60
N ALA A 347 -4.99 -6.86 -3.32
CA ALA A 347 -3.80 -7.29 -2.60
C ALA A 347 -3.26 -8.62 -3.14
N ALA A 348 -4.15 -9.54 -3.53
CA ALA A 348 -3.81 -10.78 -4.19
C ALA A 348 -3.16 -10.50 -5.55
N SER A 349 -3.77 -9.71 -6.42
CA SER A 349 -3.22 -9.42 -7.75
C SER A 349 -1.86 -8.72 -7.71
N LYS A 350 -1.59 -7.88 -6.71
CA LYS A 350 -0.25 -7.27 -6.50
C LYS A 350 0.82 -8.26 -6.04
N ARG A 351 0.43 -9.32 -5.33
CA ARG A 351 1.36 -10.30 -4.73
C ARG A 351 1.53 -11.54 -5.58
N LEU A 352 0.55 -11.85 -6.44
CA LEU A 352 0.67 -12.93 -7.40
C LEU A 352 1.64 -12.50 -8.50
N PRO A 353 2.66 -13.32 -8.81
CA PRO A 353 3.52 -13.05 -9.95
C PRO A 353 2.67 -13.09 -11.24
N ASP A 354 2.97 -12.18 -12.18
CA ASP A 354 2.35 -12.17 -13.51
C ASP A 354 2.58 -13.54 -14.18
N SER A 355 1.55 -14.39 -14.14
CA SER A 355 1.55 -15.74 -14.72
C SER A 355 1.43 -15.69 -16.26
N HIS A 356 2.09 -14.72 -16.90
CA HIS A 356 2.14 -14.55 -18.35
C HIS A 356 3.51 -14.86 -18.97
N ALA A 357 4.51 -15.25 -18.19
CA ALA A 357 5.67 -15.92 -18.77
C ALA A 357 5.28 -17.35 -19.18
N ALA A 358 4.86 -17.51 -20.44
CA ALA A 358 4.67 -18.81 -21.08
C ALA A 358 5.92 -19.68 -20.87
N ARG A 359 5.85 -20.60 -19.90
CA ARG A 359 6.92 -21.54 -19.60
C ARG A 359 6.44 -22.96 -19.90
N PRO A 360 7.27 -23.80 -20.54
CA PRO A 360 6.80 -25.02 -21.17
C PRO A 360 6.32 -26.00 -20.10
N THR A 361 5.10 -26.49 -20.28
CA THR A 361 4.53 -27.62 -19.58
C THR A 361 5.49 -28.82 -19.61
N PRO A 362 5.94 -29.35 -18.45
CA PRO A 362 6.52 -30.68 -18.43
C PRO A 362 5.39 -31.73 -18.52
N PRO A 363 5.65 -32.88 -19.18
CA PRO A 363 4.61 -33.86 -19.47
C PRO A 363 4.10 -34.51 -18.18
N ARG A 364 2.79 -34.41 -18.02
CA ARG A 364 1.94 -35.07 -17.04
C ARG A 364 2.19 -36.58 -17.04
N ARG A 365 3.09 -37.09 -16.19
CA ARG A 365 3.09 -38.50 -15.80
C ARG A 365 2.19 -38.68 -14.59
N ARG A 366 0.96 -39.12 -14.87
CA ARG A 366 0.10 -39.78 -13.89
C ARG A 366 0.84 -41.04 -13.39
N THR A 367 1.22 -41.05 -12.11
CA THR A 367 1.38 -42.29 -11.36
C THR A 367 0.52 -42.22 -10.11
N THR A 368 -0.37 -43.19 -10.09
CA THR A 368 -1.33 -43.58 -9.08
C THR A 368 -0.72 -43.76 -7.69
N SER A 369 -1.43 -43.23 -6.69
CA SER A 369 -1.67 -43.77 -5.35
C SER A 369 -0.50 -44.35 -4.53
N GLY A 370 -0.18 -43.65 -3.44
CA GLY A 370 0.43 -44.21 -2.23
C GLY A 370 0.40 -43.16 -1.10
N PRO A 371 -0.26 -43.41 0.06
CA PRO A 371 -0.34 -42.45 1.14
C PRO A 371 0.95 -42.54 1.97
N SER A 372 1.86 -41.59 1.78
CA SER A 372 3.07 -41.47 2.59
C SER A 372 3.05 -40.18 3.38
N LEU A 373 2.56 -40.30 4.61
CA LEU A 373 3.09 -39.64 5.81
C LEU A 373 3.04 -38.11 5.80
N ALA A 374 1.87 -37.60 6.20
CA ALA A 374 1.78 -36.36 6.95
C ALA A 374 2.60 -36.48 8.23
N PHE A 375 3.77 -35.84 8.27
CA PHE A 375 4.49 -35.52 9.49
C PHE A 375 4.63 -34.00 9.60
N THR A 376 3.60 -33.38 10.14
CA THR A 376 3.74 -32.19 10.98
C THR A 376 3.04 -32.53 12.29
N PRO A 377 3.74 -32.63 13.43
CA PRO A 377 3.04 -32.78 14.69
C PRO A 377 2.37 -31.45 14.98
N MET A 378 1.04 -31.38 14.81
CA MET A 378 0.23 -30.45 15.57
C MET A 378 0.39 -30.84 17.03
N VAL A 379 1.37 -30.22 17.69
CA VAL A 379 1.53 -30.26 19.13
C VAL A 379 0.31 -29.52 19.70
N LYS A 380 -0.74 -30.29 20.01
CA LYS A 380 -1.85 -29.85 20.84
C LYS A 380 -1.34 -29.67 22.27
N LEU A 381 -0.66 -28.56 22.53
CA LEU A 381 -0.49 -28.07 23.89
C LEU A 381 -1.83 -27.52 24.34
N LYS A 382 -2.45 -28.24 25.29
CA LYS A 382 -3.61 -27.75 26.04
C LYS A 382 -3.27 -26.35 26.58
N PRO A 383 -4.13 -25.33 26.40
CA PRO A 383 -3.92 -24.07 27.08
C PRO A 383 -4.16 -24.30 28.57
N THR A 384 -3.10 -24.18 29.38
CA THR A 384 -3.24 -23.83 30.79
C THR A 384 -3.90 -22.45 30.82
N LYS A 385 -5.11 -22.38 31.41
CA LYS A 385 -5.88 -21.15 31.55
C LYS A 385 -5.00 -20.02 32.08
N ALA A 386 -4.70 -19.05 31.23
CA ALA A 386 -4.29 -17.72 31.60
C ALA A 386 -4.87 -16.77 30.54
N LEU A 387 -5.90 -16.03 30.94
CA LEU A 387 -6.62 -14.98 30.21
C LEU A 387 -7.55 -15.42 29.05
N ASP A 388 -8.80 -14.97 29.14
CA ASP A 388 -9.86 -15.17 28.15
C ASP A 388 -9.69 -14.17 27.00
N ILE A 389 -8.73 -14.45 26.12
CA ILE A 389 -8.37 -13.60 24.99
C ILE A 389 -8.96 -14.20 23.69
N PRO A 390 -9.52 -13.39 22.77
CA PRO A 390 -10.10 -13.88 21.52
C PRO A 390 -9.16 -14.80 20.73
N VAL A 391 -9.70 -15.87 20.15
CA VAL A 391 -8.96 -16.93 19.44
C VAL A 391 -8.10 -16.37 18.29
N SER A 392 -8.58 -15.33 17.60
CA SER A 392 -7.83 -14.63 16.54
C SER A 392 -6.56 -13.97 17.04
N LEU A 393 -6.57 -13.41 18.26
CA LEU A 393 -5.41 -12.77 18.85
C LEU A 393 -4.41 -13.80 19.39
N GLN A 394 -4.90 -14.96 19.86
CA GLN A 394 -4.05 -16.09 20.25
C GLN A 394 -3.27 -16.65 19.06
N ASP A 395 -3.91 -16.80 17.90
CA ASP A 395 -3.23 -17.28 16.70
C ASP A 395 -2.26 -16.23 16.12
N ALA A 396 -2.60 -14.95 16.15
CA ALA A 396 -1.68 -13.87 15.77
C ALA A 396 -0.41 -13.84 16.63
N LEU A 397 -0.54 -14.04 17.95
CA LEU A 397 0.59 -14.08 18.88
C LEU A 397 1.45 -15.34 18.71
N ARG A 398 0.84 -16.47 18.31
CA ARG A 398 1.59 -17.69 17.92
C ARG A 398 2.38 -17.49 16.64
N HIS A 399 1.81 -16.82 15.64
CA HIS A 399 2.53 -16.46 14.41
C HIS A 399 3.68 -15.48 14.66
N ALA A 400 3.56 -14.63 15.69
CA ALA A 400 4.63 -13.75 16.15
C ALA A 400 5.69 -14.47 17.03
N GLY A 401 5.54 -15.77 17.31
CA GLY A 401 6.49 -16.54 18.11
C GLY A 401 6.49 -16.22 19.61
N MET A 402 5.42 -15.60 20.12
CA MET A 402 5.32 -15.18 21.52
C MET A 402 4.66 -16.25 22.41
N SER A 403 5.26 -16.52 23.57
CA SER A 403 4.76 -17.50 24.54
C SER A 403 3.63 -16.90 25.39
N PHE A 404 2.50 -17.62 25.46
CA PHE A 404 1.25 -17.20 26.11
C PHE A 404 1.15 -17.67 27.57
N ALA A 405 2.20 -17.43 28.36
CA ALA A 405 2.31 -17.87 29.75
C ALA A 405 2.34 -16.68 30.74
N GLN A 406 1.48 -15.68 30.52
CA GLN A 406 1.45 -14.47 31.34
C GLN A 406 0.10 -14.31 32.04
N ASP A 407 0.14 -13.97 33.33
CA ASP A 407 -1.03 -13.95 34.22
C ASP A 407 -1.84 -12.64 34.15
N SER A 408 -1.35 -11.60 33.45
CA SER A 408 -2.03 -10.30 33.30
C SER A 408 -1.89 -9.70 31.89
N ILE A 409 -2.90 -8.91 31.51
CA ILE A 409 -2.94 -8.19 30.21
C ILE A 409 -1.83 -7.13 30.14
N GLU A 410 -1.48 -6.52 31.26
CA GLU A 410 -0.39 -5.53 31.35
C GLU A 410 0.97 -6.19 31.07
N ALA A 411 1.24 -7.37 31.62
CA ALA A 411 2.45 -8.14 31.34
C ALA A 411 2.54 -8.60 29.87
N LEU A 412 1.39 -8.87 29.23
CA LEU A 412 1.31 -9.15 27.80
C LEU A 412 1.64 -7.92 26.96
N GLY A 413 1.14 -6.74 27.36
CA GLY A 413 1.47 -5.48 26.74
C GLY A 413 2.97 -5.18 26.77
N ASP A 414 3.60 -5.32 27.94
CA ASP A 414 5.04 -5.09 28.10
C ASP A 414 5.89 -6.08 27.27
N SER A 415 5.47 -7.35 27.22
CA SER A 415 6.10 -8.38 26.38
C SER A 415 6.00 -8.06 24.89
N LEU A 416 4.85 -7.55 24.43
CA LEU A 416 4.62 -7.15 23.04
C LEU A 416 5.50 -5.96 22.64
N VAL A 417 5.60 -4.98 23.54
CA VAL A 417 6.47 -3.81 23.34
C VAL A 417 7.94 -4.25 23.29
N GLN A 418 8.36 -5.19 24.15
CA GLN A 418 9.73 -5.71 24.12
C GLN A 418 10.01 -6.53 22.86
N ALA A 419 9.09 -7.41 22.45
CA ALA A 419 9.22 -8.20 21.23
C ALA A 419 9.29 -7.32 19.97
N ARG A 420 8.51 -6.22 19.94
CA ARG A 420 8.60 -5.22 18.87
C ARG A 420 9.98 -4.58 18.82
N ARG A 421 10.51 -4.11 19.96
CA ARG A 421 11.86 -3.52 20.03
C ARG A 421 12.94 -4.51 19.61
N ASP A 422 12.83 -5.77 20.03
CA ASP A 422 13.78 -6.82 19.67
C ASP A 422 13.69 -7.16 18.17
N GLY A 423 12.48 -7.13 17.59
CA GLY A 423 12.24 -7.28 16.15
C GLY A 423 12.86 -6.15 15.35
N ASP A 424 12.62 -4.90 15.75
CA ASP A 424 13.18 -3.71 15.10
C ASP A 424 14.71 -3.72 15.17
N LYS A 425 15.29 -4.10 16.32
CA LYS A 425 16.74 -4.24 16.48
C LYS A 425 17.32 -5.33 15.58
N LYS A 426 16.70 -6.53 15.53
CA LYS A 426 17.14 -7.61 14.64
C LYS A 426 17.06 -7.21 13.17
N LEU A 427 16.01 -6.50 12.78
CA LEU A 427 15.87 -6.01 11.41
C LEU A 427 17.01 -5.05 11.06
N GLN A 428 17.35 -4.15 11.97
CA GLN A 428 18.46 -3.22 11.79
C GLN A 428 19.80 -3.95 11.72
N ASP A 429 20.06 -4.89 12.63
CA ASP A 429 21.27 -5.73 12.61
C ASP A 429 21.39 -6.51 11.28
N HIS A 430 20.28 -7.04 10.76
CA HIS A 430 20.25 -7.72 9.47
C HIS A 430 20.51 -6.77 8.29
N TYR A 431 19.97 -5.55 8.33
CA TYR A 431 20.22 -4.55 7.32
C TYR A 431 21.70 -4.13 7.29
N GLU A 432 22.27 -3.83 8.45
CA GLU A 432 23.67 -3.44 8.59
C GLU A 432 24.60 -4.58 8.14
N SER A 433 24.32 -5.82 8.54
CA SER A 433 25.09 -6.99 8.13
C SER A 433 24.99 -7.27 6.62
N ALA A 434 23.80 -7.16 6.03
CA ALA A 434 23.60 -7.36 4.60
C ALA A 434 24.27 -6.25 3.77
N SER A 435 24.18 -5.00 4.23
CA SER A 435 24.84 -3.86 3.59
C SER A 435 26.36 -4.00 3.63
N ALA A 436 26.94 -4.31 4.80
CA ALA A 436 28.37 -4.52 4.94
C ALA A 436 28.86 -5.68 4.05
N THR A 437 28.16 -6.81 4.06
CA THR A 437 28.51 -7.98 3.22
C THR A 437 28.42 -7.65 1.72
N ALA A 438 27.46 -6.83 1.31
CA ALA A 438 27.33 -6.39 -0.07
C ALA A 438 28.49 -5.47 -0.47
N HIS A 439 28.84 -4.50 0.37
CA HIS A 439 29.98 -3.60 0.15
C HIS A 439 31.30 -4.36 0.07
N ASP A 440 31.56 -5.30 0.99
CA ASP A 440 32.78 -6.10 1.00
C ASP A 440 32.92 -6.93 -0.29
N ARG A 441 31.83 -7.54 -0.77
CA ARG A 441 31.83 -8.31 -2.03
C ARG A 441 32.08 -7.44 -3.26
N ILE A 442 31.57 -6.21 -3.27
CA ILE A 442 31.80 -5.27 -4.36
C ILE A 442 33.26 -4.82 -4.33
N ALA A 443 33.78 -4.45 -3.16
CA ALA A 443 35.17 -4.05 -2.97
C ALA A 443 36.14 -5.15 -3.39
N GLU A 444 35.92 -6.40 -2.97
CA GLU A 444 36.75 -7.55 -3.36
C GLU A 444 36.78 -7.71 -4.88
N ARG A 445 35.62 -7.65 -5.55
CA ARG A 445 35.54 -7.75 -7.02
C ARG A 445 36.26 -6.61 -7.74
N CYS A 446 36.09 -5.38 -7.27
CA CYS A 446 36.78 -4.22 -7.84
C CYS A 446 38.29 -4.34 -7.67
N CYS A 447 38.78 -4.71 -6.48
CA CYS A 447 40.21 -4.90 -6.25
C CYS A 447 40.81 -6.01 -7.14
N THR A 448 40.09 -7.13 -7.33
CA THR A 448 40.54 -8.18 -8.25
C THR A 448 40.56 -7.74 -9.71
N ALA A 449 39.55 -6.97 -10.15
CA ALA A 449 39.53 -6.44 -11.51
C ALA A 449 40.68 -5.45 -11.77
N ASP A 450 40.99 -4.59 -10.79
CA ASP A 450 42.11 -3.66 -10.85
C ASP A 450 43.47 -4.38 -10.89
N SER A 451 43.63 -5.46 -10.12
CA SER A 451 44.86 -6.25 -10.16
C SER A 451 45.03 -6.96 -11.50
N ASP A 452 43.95 -7.54 -12.04
CA ASP A 452 43.98 -8.23 -13.33
C ASP A 452 44.26 -7.25 -14.47
N MET A 453 43.67 -6.06 -14.44
CA MET A 453 43.95 -4.99 -15.41
C MET A 453 45.42 -4.57 -15.36
N ARG A 454 46.00 -4.40 -14.18
CA ARG A 454 47.44 -4.09 -14.03
C ARG A 454 48.32 -5.20 -14.60
N VAL A 455 48.01 -6.47 -14.33
CA VAL A 455 48.76 -7.62 -14.88
C VAL A 455 48.70 -7.65 -16.41
N ILE A 456 47.53 -7.36 -16.99
CA ILE A 456 47.35 -7.31 -18.46
C ILE A 456 48.16 -6.14 -19.06
N VAL A 457 48.11 -4.97 -18.43
CA VAL A 457 48.90 -3.79 -18.86
C VAL A 457 50.39 -4.10 -18.78
N ASP A 458 50.90 -4.60 -17.66
CA ASP A 458 52.32 -4.94 -17.49
C ASP A 458 52.79 -5.97 -18.52
N ALA A 459 51.96 -6.98 -18.84
CA ALA A 459 52.25 -7.97 -19.86
C ALA A 459 52.29 -7.36 -21.28
N LEU A 460 51.41 -6.41 -21.58
CA LEU A 460 51.37 -5.68 -22.86
C LEU A 460 52.54 -4.71 -23.06
N PHE A 461 53.24 -4.33 -22.00
CA PHE A 461 54.37 -3.40 -22.03
C PHE A 461 55.74 -4.03 -21.74
N LYS A 462 55.81 -5.34 -21.49
CA LYS A 462 57.04 -6.06 -21.11
C LYS A 462 58.18 -6.07 -22.16
N HIS A 463 57.90 -5.79 -23.43
CA HIS A 463 58.87 -5.82 -24.53
C HIS A 463 58.81 -4.55 -25.38
N ARG A 464 59.08 -3.39 -24.78
CA ARG A 464 59.09 -2.10 -25.49
C ARG A 464 60.49 -1.50 -25.51
N SER A 465 60.84 -0.84 -26.61
CA SER A 465 62.12 -0.15 -26.84
C SER A 465 62.14 1.32 -26.37
N PHE A 466 61.04 1.81 -25.78
CA PHE A 466 60.87 3.19 -25.31
C PHE A 466 60.03 3.24 -24.03
N GLN A 467 60.24 4.26 -23.19
CA GLN A 467 59.78 4.29 -21.80
C GLN A 467 58.31 4.70 -21.59
N HIS A 468 57.68 5.43 -22.53
CA HIS A 468 56.26 5.81 -22.44
C HIS A 468 55.49 5.64 -23.76
N VAL A 469 54.25 5.14 -23.69
CA VAL A 469 53.32 5.08 -24.83
C VAL A 469 52.02 5.79 -24.43
N HIS A 470 51.75 6.95 -25.03
CA HIS A 470 50.46 7.62 -24.92
C HIS A 470 49.44 6.86 -25.81
N LEU A 471 48.59 6.05 -25.18
CA LEU A 471 47.51 5.31 -25.87
C LEU A 471 46.28 6.18 -26.19
N SER A 472 46.20 7.35 -25.56
CA SER A 472 45.15 8.35 -25.75
C SER A 472 45.71 9.49 -26.61
N SER A 473 44.94 9.93 -27.62
CA SER A 473 45.31 11.18 -28.29
C SER A 473 45.15 12.32 -27.28
N PRO A 474 46.12 13.24 -27.14
CA PRO A 474 46.07 14.32 -26.14
C PRO A 474 44.88 15.25 -26.34
N ARG A 475 44.34 15.28 -27.56
CA ARG A 475 43.09 15.97 -27.91
C ARG A 475 41.86 15.32 -27.25
N LEU A 476 41.81 14.00 -27.18
CA LEU A 476 40.68 13.26 -26.59
C LEU A 476 40.69 13.40 -25.07
N GLU A 477 41.85 13.35 -24.43
CA GLU A 477 41.99 13.59 -22.98
C GLU A 477 41.55 15.00 -22.59
N LYS A 478 41.94 16.00 -23.39
CA LYS A 478 41.48 17.38 -23.17
C LYS A 478 39.96 17.51 -23.33
N GLN A 479 39.36 16.85 -24.33
CA GLN A 479 37.91 16.81 -24.48
C GLN A 479 37.20 16.08 -23.34
N LEU A 480 37.80 15.02 -22.81
CA LEU A 480 37.27 14.28 -21.66
C LEU A 480 37.29 15.12 -20.39
N GLN A 481 38.39 15.82 -20.12
CA GLN A 481 38.50 16.77 -19.01
C GLN A 481 37.52 17.95 -19.14
N ASP A 482 37.30 18.46 -20.36
CA ASP A 482 36.33 19.52 -20.58
C ASP A 482 34.88 19.04 -20.33
N MET A 483 34.54 17.81 -20.76
CA MET A 483 33.23 17.21 -20.46
C MET A 483 33.04 16.90 -18.97
N GLU A 484 34.09 16.45 -18.28
CA GLU A 484 34.05 16.17 -16.85
C GLU A 484 33.76 17.44 -16.05
N LYS A 485 34.44 18.55 -16.38
CA LYS A 485 34.15 19.87 -15.79
C LYS A 485 32.74 20.36 -16.07
N ASP A 486 32.22 20.12 -17.27
CA ASP A 486 30.86 20.51 -17.64
C ASP A 486 29.80 19.68 -16.87
N LEU A 487 30.06 18.38 -16.68
CA LEU A 487 29.24 17.50 -15.85
C LEU A 487 29.25 17.90 -14.37
N GLU A 488 30.42 18.24 -13.82
CA GLU A 488 30.53 18.73 -12.45
C GLU A 488 29.76 20.05 -12.26
N ALA A 489 29.87 20.97 -13.21
CA ALA A 489 29.11 22.22 -13.20
C ALA A 489 27.59 21.97 -13.25
N LYS A 490 27.13 21.07 -14.13
CA LYS A 490 25.71 20.69 -14.24
C LYS A 490 25.19 19.98 -13.00
N ASN A 491 26.01 19.14 -12.36
CA ASN A 491 25.66 18.49 -11.11
C ASN A 491 25.54 19.51 -9.96
N HIS A 492 26.41 20.52 -9.93
CA HIS A 492 26.31 21.62 -8.98
C HIS A 492 25.04 22.45 -9.19
N GLU A 493 24.69 22.78 -10.44
CA GLU A 493 23.42 23.44 -10.79
C GLU A 493 22.20 22.62 -10.35
N LEU A 494 22.25 21.29 -10.48
CA LEU A 494 21.15 20.40 -10.08
C LEU A 494 21.00 20.34 -8.56
N LEU A 495 22.12 20.26 -7.82
CA LEU A 495 22.15 20.37 -6.36
C LEU A 495 21.63 21.72 -5.86
N GLU A 496 21.92 22.81 -6.56
CA GLU A 496 21.38 24.14 -6.24
C GLU A 496 19.88 24.24 -6.55
N ALA A 497 19.40 23.63 -7.64
CA ALA A 497 17.98 23.58 -8.00
C ALA A 497 17.17 22.75 -6.99
N GLU A 498 17.67 21.59 -6.58
CA GLU A 498 17.02 20.72 -5.59
C GLU A 498 16.93 21.40 -4.21
N ASN A 499 17.98 22.14 -3.81
CA ASN A 499 17.96 22.93 -2.58
C ASN A 499 17.00 24.13 -2.64
N ASN A 500 16.73 24.68 -3.82
CA ASN A 500 15.79 25.79 -4.00
C ASN A 500 14.32 25.34 -4.10
N GLU A 501 14.03 24.19 -4.73
CA GLU A 501 12.66 23.66 -4.85
C GLU A 501 12.13 23.03 -3.54
N LEU A 502 13.01 22.69 -2.60
CA LEU A 502 12.67 22.13 -1.28
C LEU A 502 12.79 23.12 -0.12
N SER A 503 12.95 24.42 -0.39
CA SER A 503 13.02 25.40 0.69
C SER A 503 11.66 25.54 1.39
N VAL A 504 11.61 25.10 2.66
CA VAL A 504 10.53 25.31 3.65
C VAL A 504 10.21 26.82 3.86
N GLY A 505 10.98 27.72 3.23
CA GLY A 505 10.76 29.15 3.16
C GLY A 505 9.69 29.60 2.15
N ASP A 506 9.28 28.79 1.18
CA ASP A 506 8.35 29.23 0.12
C ASP A 506 6.93 29.51 0.69
N PRO A 507 6.37 30.72 0.48
CA PRO A 507 5.01 31.07 0.90
C PRO A 507 3.94 30.07 0.45
N ARG A 508 4.12 29.41 -0.70
CA ARG A 508 3.16 28.44 -1.24
C ARG A 508 3.19 27.11 -0.49
N VAL A 509 4.38 26.65 -0.11
CA VAL A 509 4.57 25.42 0.69
C VAL A 509 4.03 25.63 2.11
N ARG A 510 4.25 26.80 2.71
CA ARG A 510 3.62 27.15 4.02
C ARG A 510 2.09 27.22 3.94
N ALA A 511 1.54 27.81 2.87
CA ALA A 511 0.10 27.87 2.68
C ALA A 511 -0.51 26.47 2.49
N PHE A 512 0.22 25.55 1.83
CA PHE A 512 -0.19 24.17 1.65
C PHE A 512 -0.15 23.37 2.96
N ILE A 513 0.97 23.45 3.72
CA ILE A 513 1.11 22.79 5.03
C ILE A 513 0.06 23.32 6.02
N ALA A 514 -0.20 24.63 6.03
CA ALA A 514 -1.25 25.21 6.89
C ALA A 514 -2.67 24.74 6.52
N LYS A 515 -2.90 24.37 5.26
CA LYS A 515 -4.21 23.95 4.75
C LYS A 515 -4.45 22.45 4.85
N TYR A 516 -3.40 21.63 4.81
CA TYR A 516 -3.52 20.16 4.73
C TYR A 516 -2.71 19.39 5.79
N GLY A 517 -1.90 20.05 6.62
CA GLY A 517 -1.09 19.43 7.66
C GLY A 517 -1.81 19.25 9.00
N ARG A 518 -2.91 18.48 9.02
CA ARG A 518 -3.47 17.90 10.24
C ARG A 518 -3.49 16.39 10.16
#